data_AF-A0A6P1NUL9-F1
#
_entry.id   AF-A0A6P1NUL9-F1
#
_cell.length_a   1.000
_cell.length_b   1.000
_cell.length_c   1.000
_cell.angle_alpha   90.00
_cell.angle_beta   90.00
_cell.angle_gamma   90.00
#
_symmetry.space_group_name_H-M   'P 1'
#
loop_
_entity.id
_entity.type
_entity.pdbx_description
1 polymer ?
#
loop_
_entity_poly.entity_id
_entity_poly.type
_entity_poly.pdbx_seq_one_letter_code
_entity_poly.pdbx_strand_id
1 'polypeptide(L)'
;MTAEEIAQLKASIAAQLISGEQGGTDVGKIRTAIILAVDGIAPKLAGLTGKFKGVYEDGAKEADTYWLSGNVLWRVKMAFNSAVAPTQNTAYWEKYLDVASLESRITSAEGALSLKVDKSGTKQLSDENYTLAEKSKLSVLSNIIVEDSLASVSATNALSAKQGGILSGWIGTLGNLATTAKDSLVAAINELKTGQGLKADKSLSVFTLTGTANVLTAAHNGALVLVDNASGNTLSVGALGAGFQCIVKQKGAGQINLTTTGGVTLDHPDGFLKSRKQKATFTIFFESAAVATVAGDLTA
;
A
#
# COMPACT_ATOMS: atom_id res chain seq x y z
N MET A 1 -64.19 -4.14 6.13
CA MET A 1 -64.88 -5.36 5.73
C MET A 1 -64.05 -6.56 6.16
N THR A 2 -64.59 -7.41 7.02
CA THR A 2 -63.99 -8.68 7.41
C THR A 2 -64.02 -9.68 6.25
N ALA A 3 -63.22 -10.75 6.33
CA ALA A 3 -63.26 -11.82 5.32
C ALA A 3 -64.66 -12.46 5.20
N GLU A 4 -65.41 -12.51 6.31
CA GLU A 4 -66.81 -12.93 6.38
C GLU A 4 -67.73 -12.01 5.58
N GLU A 5 -67.59 -10.68 5.75
CA GLU A 5 -68.39 -9.69 5.03
C GLU A 5 -68.10 -9.72 3.53
N ILE A 6 -66.85 -9.99 3.14
CA ILE A 6 -66.47 -10.19 1.73
C ILE A 6 -67.12 -11.46 1.15
N ALA A 7 -67.16 -12.56 1.90
CA ALA A 7 -67.77 -13.81 1.45
C ALA A 7 -69.29 -13.69 1.29
N GLN A 8 -69.97 -13.04 2.24
CA GLN A 8 -71.41 -12.78 2.17
C GLN A 8 -71.78 -11.84 1.01
N LEU A 9 -70.99 -10.80 0.77
CA LEU A 9 -71.20 -9.89 -0.36
C LEU A 9 -71.03 -10.63 -1.70
N LYS A 10 -70.01 -11.50 -1.82
CA LYS A 10 -69.81 -12.35 -3.01
C LYS A 10 -70.98 -13.29 -3.26
N ALA A 11 -71.53 -13.90 -2.21
CA ALA A 11 -72.69 -14.79 -2.33
C ALA A 11 -73.96 -14.03 -2.75
N SER A 12 -74.21 -12.84 -2.18
CA SER A 12 -75.34 -11.98 -2.53
C SER A 12 -75.29 -11.49 -3.98
N ILE A 13 -74.10 -11.08 -4.45
CA ILE A 13 -73.89 -10.64 -5.84
C ILE A 13 -74.08 -11.80 -6.82
N ALA A 14 -73.57 -12.99 -6.50
CA ALA A 14 -73.75 -14.18 -7.34
C ALA A 14 -75.23 -14.57 -7.46
N ALA A 15 -76.00 -14.48 -6.37
CA ALA A 15 -77.43 -14.74 -6.39
C ALA A 15 -78.20 -13.74 -7.26
N GLN A 16 -77.85 -12.44 -7.19
CA GLN A 16 -78.50 -11.39 -7.99
C GLN A 16 -78.12 -11.45 -9.48
N LEU A 17 -76.92 -11.91 -9.83
CA LEU A 17 -76.50 -12.13 -11.21
C LEU A 17 -77.22 -13.33 -11.86
N ILE A 18 -77.63 -14.33 -11.06
CA ILE A 18 -78.30 -15.54 -11.55
C ILE A 18 -79.82 -15.34 -11.68
N SER A 19 -80.45 -14.49 -10.87
CA SER A 19 -81.91 -14.31 -10.89
C SER A 19 -82.44 -13.35 -11.96
N GLY A 20 -81.58 -12.59 -12.66
CA GLY A 20 -82.02 -11.73 -13.77
C GLY A 20 -83.03 -10.65 -13.37
N GLU A 21 -83.13 -10.28 -12.08
CA GLU A 21 -84.00 -9.20 -11.65
C GLU A 21 -83.40 -7.83 -12.03
N GLN A 22 -84.14 -7.10 -12.85
CA GLN A 22 -83.88 -5.71 -13.16
C GLN A 22 -84.15 -4.82 -11.92
N GLY A 23 -83.27 -3.84 -11.71
CA GLY A 23 -83.61 -2.63 -10.95
C GLY A 23 -83.15 -2.62 -9.49
N GLY A 24 -81.90 -2.20 -9.27
CA GLY A 24 -81.42 -1.74 -7.97
C GLY A 24 -80.61 -0.45 -8.16
N THR A 25 -81.06 0.64 -7.55
CA THR A 25 -80.63 2.04 -7.75
C THR A 25 -79.22 2.40 -7.25
N ASP A 26 -78.40 1.44 -6.85
CA ASP A 26 -77.10 1.74 -6.24
C ASP A 26 -75.95 1.37 -7.18
N VAL A 27 -75.88 2.10 -8.31
CA VAL A 27 -74.82 2.03 -9.32
C VAL A 27 -73.43 2.13 -8.69
N GLY A 28 -73.31 2.86 -7.58
CA GLY A 28 -72.07 2.97 -6.80
C GLY A 28 -71.61 1.63 -6.20
N LYS A 29 -72.53 0.83 -5.66
CA LYS A 29 -72.20 -0.47 -5.05
C LYS A 29 -71.86 -1.54 -6.08
N ILE A 30 -72.57 -1.56 -7.22
CA ILE A 30 -72.28 -2.50 -8.32
C ILE A 30 -70.95 -2.14 -8.99
N ARG A 31 -70.67 -0.85 -9.22
CA ARG A 31 -69.40 -0.40 -9.79
C ARG A 31 -68.23 -0.69 -8.85
N THR A 32 -68.40 -0.47 -7.55
CA THR A 32 -67.40 -0.80 -6.53
C THR A 32 -67.21 -2.31 -6.39
N ALA A 33 -68.26 -3.11 -6.54
CA ALA A 33 -68.19 -4.57 -6.54
C ALA A 33 -67.52 -5.15 -7.79
N ILE A 34 -67.74 -4.56 -8.97
CA ILE A 34 -67.03 -4.93 -10.21
C ILE A 34 -65.55 -4.57 -10.07
N ILE A 35 -65.22 -3.38 -9.56
CA ILE A 35 -63.83 -2.95 -9.34
C ILE A 35 -63.14 -3.81 -8.27
N LEU A 36 -63.82 -4.17 -7.17
CA LEU A 36 -63.30 -5.10 -6.14
C LEU A 36 -63.22 -6.56 -6.62
N ALA A 37 -63.95 -6.94 -7.67
CA ALA A 37 -63.89 -8.27 -8.28
C ALA A 37 -62.77 -8.40 -9.34
N VAL A 38 -62.20 -7.28 -9.81
CA VAL A 38 -61.10 -7.27 -10.79
C VAL A 38 -59.80 -7.81 -10.18
N ASP A 39 -59.61 -7.76 -8.86
CA ASP A 39 -58.36 -8.23 -8.20
C ASP A 39 -58.22 -9.76 -8.06
N GLY A 40 -59.15 -10.58 -8.59
CA GLY A 40 -59.07 -12.04 -8.38
C GLY A 40 -59.74 -12.95 -9.41
N ILE A 41 -60.12 -12.44 -10.58
CA ILE A 41 -60.88 -13.20 -11.59
C ILE A 41 -60.17 -13.17 -12.95
N ALA A 42 -58.88 -13.48 -13.02
CA ALA A 42 -58.36 -14.04 -14.28
C ALA A 42 -58.93 -15.46 -14.53
N PRO A 43 -59.04 -16.36 -13.52
CA PRO A 43 -59.44 -17.76 -13.78
C PRO A 43 -60.94 -18.02 -13.94
N LYS A 44 -61.82 -17.07 -13.59
CA LYS A 44 -63.29 -17.30 -13.55
C LYS A 44 -64.09 -16.64 -14.69
N LEU A 45 -63.41 -15.99 -15.64
CA LEU A 45 -64.02 -15.53 -16.91
C LEU A 45 -64.02 -16.62 -18.00
N ALA A 46 -63.24 -17.69 -17.81
CA ALA A 46 -63.24 -18.86 -18.68
C ALA A 46 -64.60 -19.58 -18.62
N GLY A 47 -65.47 -19.33 -19.61
CA GLY A 47 -66.75 -20.01 -19.79
C GLY A 47 -67.98 -19.10 -19.85
N LEU A 48 -67.87 -17.83 -19.47
CA LEU A 48 -68.96 -16.87 -19.59
C LEU A 48 -69.01 -16.30 -21.01
N THR A 49 -69.80 -16.96 -21.88
CA THR A 49 -70.08 -16.46 -23.23
C THR A 49 -71.46 -15.81 -23.22
N GLY A 50 -71.56 -14.50 -23.39
CA GLY A 50 -72.84 -13.81 -23.28
C GLY A 50 -72.82 -12.32 -23.66
N LYS A 51 -73.96 -11.82 -24.15
CA LYS A 51 -74.19 -10.40 -24.41
C LYS A 51 -74.58 -9.72 -23.10
N PHE A 52 -73.80 -8.73 -22.66
CA PHE A 52 -74.17 -7.87 -21.55
C PHE A 52 -74.63 -6.53 -22.11
N LYS A 53 -75.93 -6.25 -22.02
CA LYS A 53 -76.43 -4.91 -22.29
C LYS A 53 -75.95 -3.99 -21.18
N GLY A 54 -75.38 -2.84 -21.53
CA GLY A 54 -74.96 -1.86 -20.55
C GLY A 54 -76.15 -1.39 -19.71
N VAL A 55 -75.85 -0.92 -18.50
CA VAL A 55 -76.82 -0.21 -17.67
C VAL A 55 -76.81 1.24 -18.14
N TYR A 56 -77.97 1.76 -18.54
CA TYR A 56 -78.12 3.14 -18.99
C TYR A 56 -79.09 3.88 -18.09
N GLU A 57 -78.87 5.17 -17.89
CA GLU A 57 -79.83 6.04 -17.23
C GLU A 57 -81.07 6.24 -18.13
N ASP A 58 -82.24 6.42 -17.52
CA ASP A 58 -83.47 6.69 -18.26
C ASP A 58 -83.32 7.97 -19.09
N GLY A 59 -83.57 7.88 -20.41
CA GLY A 59 -83.36 8.99 -21.35
C GLY A 59 -81.96 9.13 -21.96
N ALA A 60 -81.00 8.22 -21.69
CA ALA A 60 -79.69 8.25 -22.32
C ALA A 60 -79.77 8.10 -23.85
N LYS A 61 -79.05 8.97 -24.59
CA LYS A 61 -79.01 8.95 -26.07
C LYS A 61 -77.90 8.05 -26.64
N GLU A 62 -77.01 7.58 -25.79
CA GLU A 62 -75.92 6.68 -26.14
C GLU A 62 -75.80 5.56 -25.10
N ALA A 63 -75.40 4.39 -25.57
CA ALA A 63 -75.30 3.16 -24.81
C ALA A 63 -74.07 2.36 -25.21
N ASP A 64 -73.16 2.13 -24.28
CA ASP A 64 -72.10 1.14 -24.47
C ASP A 64 -72.64 -0.26 -24.19
N THR A 65 -72.64 -1.14 -25.19
CA THR A 65 -72.91 -2.57 -25.02
C THR A 65 -71.59 -3.31 -24.98
N TYR A 66 -71.43 -4.20 -24.01
CA TYR A 66 -70.21 -4.99 -23.85
C TYR A 66 -70.47 -6.46 -24.16
N TRP A 67 -69.55 -7.09 -24.86
CA TRP A 67 -69.61 -8.52 -25.16
C TRP A 67 -68.33 -9.19 -24.69
N LEU A 68 -68.47 -10.23 -23.87
CA LEU A 68 -67.37 -11.11 -23.49
C LEU A 68 -67.37 -12.37 -24.36
N SER A 69 -66.31 -12.55 -25.13
CA SER A 69 -66.10 -13.74 -25.96
C SER A 69 -64.70 -14.27 -25.70
N GLY A 70 -64.61 -15.40 -24.99
CA GLY A 70 -63.35 -15.90 -24.46
C GLY A 70 -62.68 -14.86 -23.55
N ASN A 71 -61.40 -14.56 -23.81
CA ASN A 71 -60.59 -13.61 -23.03
C ASN A 71 -60.64 -12.18 -23.59
N VAL A 72 -61.55 -11.90 -24.51
CA VAL A 72 -61.68 -10.60 -25.17
C VAL A 72 -62.99 -9.93 -24.76
N LEU A 73 -62.87 -8.73 -24.20
CA LEU A 73 -63.98 -7.82 -23.99
C LEU A 73 -64.11 -6.93 -25.22
N TRP A 74 -65.26 -7.02 -25.88
CA TRP A 74 -65.65 -6.18 -27.00
C TRP A 74 -66.63 -5.12 -26.51
N ARG A 75 -66.61 -3.94 -27.14
CA ARG A 75 -67.60 -2.90 -26.91
C ARG A 75 -68.22 -2.44 -28.22
N VAL A 76 -69.47 -2.01 -28.15
CA VAL A 76 -70.14 -1.25 -29.21
C VAL A 76 -70.73 0.00 -28.57
N LYS A 77 -70.48 1.14 -29.18
CA LYS A 77 -71.24 2.36 -28.92
C LYS A 77 -72.52 2.34 -29.74
N MET A 78 -73.67 2.23 -29.09
CA MET A 78 -74.97 2.36 -29.75
C MET A 78 -75.53 3.74 -29.49
N ALA A 79 -75.85 4.48 -30.55
CA ALA A 79 -76.69 5.68 -30.44
C ALA A 79 -78.17 5.24 -30.47
N PHE A 80 -78.97 5.66 -29.47
CA PHE A 80 -80.41 5.41 -29.47
C PHE A 80 -81.08 6.43 -30.40
N ASN A 81 -81.23 6.09 -31.68
CA ASN A 81 -81.86 7.00 -32.63
C ASN A 81 -83.40 6.92 -32.50
N SER A 82 -83.93 7.73 -31.57
CA SER A 82 -85.36 7.94 -31.28
C SER A 82 -86.11 6.73 -30.67
N ALA A 83 -87.34 6.97 -30.19
CA ALA A 83 -88.18 6.07 -29.39
C ALA A 83 -88.62 4.76 -30.06
N VAL A 84 -88.02 4.37 -31.19
CA VAL A 84 -88.24 3.10 -31.87
C VAL A 84 -86.93 2.32 -31.82
N ALA A 85 -86.99 1.05 -31.42
CA ALA A 85 -85.83 0.19 -31.19
C ALA A 85 -84.78 0.31 -32.32
N PRO A 86 -83.47 0.42 -31.99
CA PRO A 86 -82.43 0.68 -32.97
C PRO A 86 -82.40 -0.41 -34.05
N THR A 87 -82.51 -0.02 -35.31
CA THR A 87 -82.25 -0.91 -36.45
C THR A 87 -80.73 -1.12 -36.57
N GLN A 88 -80.32 -2.39 -36.65
CA GLN A 88 -78.95 -2.91 -36.44
C GLN A 88 -77.82 -2.40 -37.38
N ASN A 89 -77.99 -1.33 -38.16
CA ASN A 89 -77.27 -1.25 -39.43
C ASN A 89 -75.87 -0.60 -39.45
N THR A 90 -75.23 -0.26 -38.34
CA THR A 90 -73.80 0.21 -38.34
C THR A 90 -73.02 -0.07 -37.05
N ALA A 91 -73.43 -1.04 -36.24
CA ALA A 91 -72.71 -1.37 -35.00
C ALA A 91 -71.47 -2.23 -35.28
N TYR A 92 -70.27 -1.61 -35.29
CA TYR A 92 -68.99 -2.32 -35.32
C TYR A 92 -68.53 -2.62 -33.90
N TRP A 93 -68.32 -3.89 -33.57
CA TRP A 93 -67.68 -4.28 -32.31
C TRP A 93 -66.21 -3.93 -32.37
N GLU A 94 -65.77 -3.05 -31.47
CA GLU A 94 -64.35 -2.77 -31.29
C GLU A 94 -63.82 -3.59 -30.11
N LYS A 95 -62.60 -4.10 -30.27
CA LYS A 95 -61.89 -4.84 -29.25
C LYS A 95 -61.48 -3.86 -28.15
N TYR A 96 -62.07 -3.99 -26.97
CA TYR A 96 -61.85 -3.08 -25.85
C TYR A 96 -60.71 -3.56 -24.95
N LEU A 97 -60.66 -4.86 -24.64
CA LEU A 97 -59.61 -5.45 -23.81
C LEU A 97 -59.30 -6.88 -24.26
N ASP A 98 -58.01 -7.20 -24.32
CA ASP A 98 -57.51 -8.56 -24.54
C ASP A 98 -56.68 -9.00 -23.36
N VAL A 99 -57.28 -9.80 -22.50
CA VAL A 99 -56.64 -10.25 -21.27
C VAL A 99 -55.43 -11.14 -21.60
N ALA A 100 -55.53 -11.98 -22.64
CA ALA A 100 -54.44 -12.87 -23.04
C ALA A 100 -53.22 -12.10 -23.55
N SER A 101 -53.42 -11.02 -24.30
CA SER A 101 -52.33 -10.15 -24.74
C SER A 101 -51.65 -9.43 -23.58
N LEU A 102 -52.42 -8.98 -22.59
CA LEU A 102 -51.89 -8.33 -21.40
C LEU A 102 -51.10 -9.30 -20.52
N GLU A 103 -51.63 -10.51 -20.30
CA GLU A 103 -50.94 -11.59 -19.58
C GLU A 103 -49.60 -11.92 -20.24
N SER A 104 -49.59 -12.07 -21.57
CA SER A 104 -48.35 -12.32 -22.33
C SER A 104 -47.32 -11.19 -22.15
N ARG A 105 -47.76 -9.93 -22.19
CA ARG A 105 -46.88 -8.77 -21.96
C ARG A 105 -46.34 -8.71 -20.53
N ILE A 106 -47.17 -9.07 -19.54
CA ILE A 106 -46.78 -9.15 -18.12
C ILE A 106 -45.72 -10.24 -17.96
N THR A 107 -45.96 -11.45 -18.45
CA THR A 107 -44.99 -12.57 -18.37
C THR A 107 -43.67 -12.21 -19.04
N SER A 108 -43.72 -11.56 -20.21
CA SER A 108 -42.50 -11.10 -20.89
C SER A 108 -41.73 -10.05 -20.08
N ALA A 109 -42.42 -9.11 -19.45
CA ALA A 109 -41.81 -8.08 -18.62
C ALA A 109 -41.20 -8.68 -17.35
N GLU A 110 -41.89 -9.62 -16.70
CA GLU A 110 -41.39 -10.34 -15.53
C GLU A 110 -40.13 -11.16 -15.86
N GLY A 111 -40.13 -11.85 -17.01
CA GLY A 111 -38.97 -12.57 -17.53
C GLY A 111 -37.77 -11.64 -17.76
N ALA A 112 -37.97 -10.53 -18.48
CA ALA A 112 -36.90 -9.55 -18.75
C ALA A 112 -36.34 -8.91 -17.47
N LEU A 113 -37.19 -8.64 -16.49
CA LEU A 113 -36.78 -8.04 -15.22
C LEU A 113 -36.06 -9.04 -14.31
N SER A 114 -36.48 -10.31 -14.32
CA SER A 114 -35.85 -11.39 -13.52
C SER A 114 -34.36 -11.60 -13.78
N LEU A 115 -33.86 -11.13 -14.94
CA LEU A 115 -32.46 -11.25 -15.34
C LEU A 115 -31.64 -9.97 -15.07
N LYS A 116 -32.32 -8.85 -14.75
CA LYS A 116 -31.67 -7.54 -14.57
C LYS A 116 -31.52 -7.13 -13.12
N VAL A 117 -32.31 -7.70 -12.21
CA VAL A 117 -32.29 -7.37 -10.78
C VAL A 117 -32.36 -8.66 -9.96
N ASP A 118 -31.57 -8.75 -8.89
CA ASP A 118 -31.69 -9.85 -7.95
C ASP A 118 -32.92 -9.65 -7.05
N LYS A 119 -33.63 -10.75 -6.77
CA LYS A 119 -34.74 -10.74 -5.83
C LYS A 119 -34.22 -11.00 -4.41
N SER A 120 -34.31 -9.99 -3.54
CA SER A 120 -33.95 -10.08 -2.12
C SER A 120 -35.17 -10.48 -1.28
N GLY A 121 -35.37 -11.79 -1.08
CA GLY A 121 -36.40 -12.31 -0.18
C GLY A 121 -37.82 -11.79 -0.49
N THR A 122 -38.51 -11.27 0.54
CA THR A 122 -39.89 -10.72 0.45
C THR A 122 -39.96 -9.27 -0.05
N LYS A 123 -38.83 -8.63 -0.37
CA LYS A 123 -38.79 -7.23 -0.80
C LYS A 123 -38.78 -7.15 -2.32
N GLN A 124 -39.75 -6.45 -2.88
CA GLN A 124 -39.69 -5.98 -4.26
C GLN A 124 -38.53 -4.98 -4.38
N LEU A 125 -37.64 -5.19 -5.36
CA LEU A 125 -36.61 -4.27 -5.83
C LEU A 125 -35.79 -3.62 -4.68
N SER A 126 -34.86 -4.37 -4.08
CA SER A 126 -33.93 -3.78 -3.11
C SER A 126 -32.86 -2.95 -3.83
N ASP A 127 -32.73 -1.70 -3.40
CA ASP A 127 -31.67 -0.70 -3.56
C ASP A 127 -30.66 -0.86 -4.71
N GLU A 128 -30.56 0.24 -5.47
CA GLU A 128 -29.51 0.64 -6.42
C GLU A 128 -28.35 -0.37 -6.64
N ASN A 129 -28.57 -1.20 -7.66
CA ASN A 129 -27.65 -1.34 -8.80
C ASN A 129 -26.34 -2.12 -8.65
N TYR A 130 -26.38 -3.41 -8.29
CA TYR A 130 -25.45 -4.45 -8.82
C TYR A 130 -26.06 -5.85 -8.69
N THR A 131 -25.98 -6.68 -9.73
CA THR A 131 -26.34 -8.12 -9.70
C THR A 131 -25.42 -8.93 -8.78
N LEU A 132 -25.83 -10.12 -8.33
CA LEU A 132 -25.02 -11.03 -7.49
C LEU A 132 -23.66 -11.31 -8.13
N ALA A 133 -23.64 -11.45 -9.46
CA ALA A 133 -22.44 -11.65 -10.24
C ALA A 133 -21.50 -10.43 -10.21
N GLU A 134 -22.03 -9.22 -10.31
CA GLU A 134 -21.26 -7.98 -10.22
C GLU A 134 -20.76 -7.72 -8.81
N LYS A 135 -21.57 -8.02 -7.78
CA LYS A 135 -21.17 -7.98 -6.37
C LYS A 135 -20.03 -8.96 -6.08
N SER A 136 -20.08 -10.15 -6.67
CA SER A 136 -18.99 -11.13 -6.56
C SER A 136 -17.70 -10.60 -7.20
N LYS A 137 -17.77 -9.99 -8.39
CA LYS A 137 -16.61 -9.33 -9.02
C LYS A 137 -16.06 -8.18 -8.19
N LEU A 138 -16.92 -7.35 -7.62
CA LEU A 138 -16.52 -6.22 -6.76
C LEU A 138 -15.89 -6.70 -5.45
N SER A 139 -16.39 -7.81 -4.87
CA SER A 139 -15.80 -8.45 -3.70
C SER A 139 -14.39 -9.00 -3.97
N VAL A 140 -14.08 -9.39 -5.21
CA VAL A 140 -12.71 -9.73 -5.60
C VAL A 140 -11.83 -8.48 -5.65
N LEU A 141 -12.34 -7.35 -6.11
CA LEU A 141 -11.60 -6.08 -6.13
C LEU A 141 -11.29 -5.56 -4.72
N SER A 142 -12.17 -5.75 -3.73
CA SER A 142 -11.88 -5.38 -2.33
C SER A 142 -10.76 -6.21 -1.70
N ASN A 143 -10.41 -7.36 -2.28
CA ASN A 143 -9.30 -8.21 -1.84
C ASN A 143 -8.01 -7.96 -2.63
N ILE A 144 -8.02 -7.03 -3.61
CA ILE A 144 -6.79 -6.59 -4.24
C ILE A 144 -6.06 -5.71 -3.23
N ILE A 145 -5.07 -6.29 -2.59
CA ILE A 145 -4.01 -5.52 -1.96
C ILE A 145 -3.29 -4.83 -3.11
N VAL A 146 -3.48 -3.51 -3.24
CA VAL A 146 -2.51 -2.71 -4.00
C VAL A 146 -1.23 -2.83 -3.19
N GLU A 147 -0.35 -3.75 -3.60
CA GLU A 147 1.04 -3.72 -3.20
C GLU A 147 1.60 -2.43 -3.79
N ASP A 148 1.41 -1.34 -3.04
CA ASP A 148 2.16 -0.13 -3.29
C ASP A 148 3.61 -0.49 -3.01
N SER A 149 4.32 -0.84 -4.08
CA SER A 149 5.74 -1.11 -4.08
C SER A 149 6.57 0.11 -3.62
N LEU A 150 5.94 1.23 -3.25
CA LEU A 150 6.56 2.51 -2.94
C LEU A 150 6.04 3.20 -1.66
N ALA A 151 4.99 2.71 -0.97
CA ALA A 151 4.55 3.30 0.30
C ALA A 151 5.43 2.83 1.47
N SER A 152 6.57 3.49 1.66
CA SER A 152 7.26 3.41 2.95
C SER A 152 6.54 4.27 3.98
N VAL A 153 5.93 3.62 4.99
CA VAL A 153 5.32 4.31 6.15
C VAL A 153 6.35 4.66 7.22
N SER A 154 7.64 4.32 7.03
CA SER A 154 8.70 4.55 8.00
C SER A 154 9.92 5.16 7.33
N ALA A 155 10.31 6.35 7.81
CA ALA A 155 11.54 7.03 7.40
C ALA A 155 12.80 6.19 7.67
N THR A 156 12.71 5.15 8.51
CA THR A 156 13.82 4.23 8.82
C THR A 156 13.73 2.87 8.12
N ASN A 157 12.58 2.51 7.52
CA ASN A 157 12.39 1.21 6.84
C ASN A 157 12.14 1.33 5.33
N ALA A 158 12.29 2.50 4.72
CA ALA A 158 12.19 2.65 3.26
C ALA A 158 13.19 1.76 2.48
N LEU A 159 14.22 1.25 3.17
CA LEU A 159 15.25 0.35 2.64
C LEU A 159 14.93 -1.16 2.81
N SER A 160 13.83 -1.57 3.45
CA SER A 160 13.53 -3.01 3.60
C SER A 160 12.83 -3.64 2.40
N ALA A 161 12.33 -2.84 1.45
CA ALA A 161 11.82 -3.33 0.17
C ALA A 161 12.99 -3.85 -0.70
N LYS A 162 12.71 -4.72 -1.68
CA LYS A 162 13.69 -5.27 -2.66
C LYS A 162 14.75 -4.27 -3.16
N GLN A 163 14.40 -2.99 -3.24
CA GLN A 163 15.27 -1.88 -3.61
C GLN A 163 16.46 -1.66 -2.66
N GLY A 164 16.30 -1.82 -1.33
CA GLY A 164 17.42 -1.66 -0.40
C GLY A 164 18.40 -2.83 -0.39
N GLY A 165 17.95 -4.04 -0.79
CA GLY A 165 18.84 -5.17 -1.06
C GLY A 165 19.71 -4.97 -2.31
N ILE A 166 19.19 -4.31 -3.35
CA ILE A 166 19.97 -3.96 -4.54
C ILE A 166 20.98 -2.86 -4.20
N LEU A 167 20.56 -1.84 -3.46
CA LEU A 167 21.45 -0.75 -3.03
C LEU A 167 22.60 -1.27 -2.17
N SER A 168 22.33 -2.14 -1.18
CA SER A 168 23.37 -2.75 -0.33
C SER A 168 24.32 -3.65 -1.12
N GLY A 169 23.85 -4.29 -2.19
CA GLY A 169 24.71 -5.04 -3.11
C GLY A 169 25.68 -4.16 -3.91
N TRP A 170 25.26 -2.98 -4.35
CA TRP A 170 26.11 -2.05 -5.11
C TRP A 170 27.07 -1.23 -4.24
N ILE A 171 26.64 -0.80 -3.05
CA ILE A 171 27.46 0.05 -2.17
C ILE A 171 28.23 -0.75 -1.11
N GLY A 172 27.95 -2.04 -0.95
CA GLY A 172 28.51 -2.90 0.10
C GLY A 172 27.99 -2.56 1.51
N THR A 173 28.44 -3.31 2.51
CA THR A 173 28.12 -3.04 3.92
C THR A 173 29.15 -2.11 4.53
N LEU A 174 28.71 -1.08 5.27
CA LEU A 174 29.59 -0.15 5.97
C LEU A 174 30.53 -0.86 6.97
N GLY A 175 30.12 -2.03 7.46
CA GLY A 175 30.92 -2.91 8.32
C GLY A 175 32.25 -3.36 7.72
N ASN A 176 32.39 -3.37 6.39
CA ASN A 176 33.62 -3.75 5.70
C ASN A 176 34.64 -2.61 5.59
N LEU A 177 34.26 -1.37 5.91
CA LEU A 177 35.21 -0.26 5.99
C LEU A 177 36.03 -0.36 7.29
N ALA A 178 37.31 -0.01 7.22
CA ALA A 178 38.25 0.00 8.35
C ALA A 178 38.08 1.23 9.27
N THR A 179 36.86 1.76 9.38
CA THR A 179 36.51 2.96 10.16
C THR A 179 35.90 2.55 11.50
N THR A 180 36.05 3.39 12.52
CA THR A 180 35.40 3.22 13.83
C THR A 180 33.98 3.80 13.85
N ALA A 181 33.68 4.79 13.00
CA ALA A 181 32.35 5.38 12.82
C ALA A 181 31.56 4.65 11.72
N LYS A 182 30.90 3.56 12.10
CA LYS A 182 30.10 2.70 11.18
C LYS A 182 28.60 3.01 11.16
N ASP A 183 28.19 4.07 11.85
CA ASP A 183 26.78 4.46 11.95
C ASP A 183 26.34 5.40 10.83
N SER A 184 27.29 5.91 10.04
CA SER A 184 27.02 6.82 8.93
C SER A 184 28.11 6.72 7.86
N LEU A 185 27.70 6.61 6.60
CA LEU A 185 28.62 6.69 5.45
C LEU A 185 29.45 7.97 5.48
N VAL A 186 28.83 9.09 5.85
CA VAL A 186 29.50 10.38 5.95
C VAL A 186 30.51 10.37 7.10
N ALA A 187 30.18 9.73 8.23
CA ALA A 187 31.10 9.62 9.35
C ALA A 187 32.29 8.70 9.02
N ALA A 188 32.05 7.54 8.40
CA ALA A 188 33.08 6.64 7.92
C ALA A 188 34.00 7.32 6.89
N ILE A 189 33.44 8.03 5.91
CA ILE A 189 34.21 8.77 4.90
C ILE A 189 35.01 9.90 5.55
N ASN A 190 34.41 10.64 6.48
CA ASN A 190 35.12 11.71 7.18
C ASN A 190 36.25 11.14 8.03
N GLU A 191 36.08 9.99 8.67
CA GLU A 191 37.14 9.31 9.41
C GLU A 191 38.27 8.80 8.51
N LEU A 192 37.96 8.28 7.31
CA LEU A 192 39.02 7.98 6.33
C LEU A 192 39.73 9.27 5.87
N LYS A 193 38.98 10.36 5.72
CA LYS A 193 39.54 11.66 5.31
C LYS A 193 40.38 12.31 6.42
N THR A 194 40.04 12.08 7.69
CA THR A 194 40.71 12.69 8.85
C THR A 194 41.70 11.76 9.55
N GLY A 195 41.57 10.44 9.38
CA GLY A 195 42.22 9.41 10.19
C GLY A 195 43.30 8.58 9.49
N GLN A 196 43.10 8.04 8.28
CA GLN A 196 44.06 7.13 7.59
C GLN A 196 43.67 7.00 6.09
N GLY A 197 44.54 6.89 5.07
CA GLY A 197 45.84 6.22 5.06
C GLY A 197 46.46 6.14 3.66
N LEU A 198 46.75 7.28 3.03
CA LEU A 198 47.65 7.34 1.87
C LEU A 198 48.71 8.45 1.94
N LYS A 199 48.62 9.45 2.85
CA LYS A 199 49.55 10.62 2.85
C LYS A 199 49.94 11.23 4.21
N ALA A 200 49.37 10.79 5.33
CA ALA A 200 49.98 10.95 6.65
C ALA A 200 50.50 9.56 7.01
N ASP A 201 51.77 9.19 6.87
CA ASP A 201 52.94 9.88 7.40
C ASP A 201 54.18 9.33 6.67
N LYS A 202 54.78 10.11 5.75
CA LYS A 202 56.21 9.91 5.42
C LYS A 202 57.11 10.72 6.36
N SER A 203 56.55 11.31 7.42
CA SER A 203 57.35 11.96 8.45
C SER A 203 57.86 10.88 9.39
N LEU A 204 59.09 11.06 9.82
CA LEU A 204 59.65 10.29 10.92
C LEU A 204 58.88 10.68 12.18
N SER A 205 58.52 9.69 13.01
CA SER A 205 58.10 9.99 14.39
C SER A 205 59.23 10.77 15.08
N VAL A 206 58.89 11.87 15.77
CA VAL A 206 59.88 12.75 16.42
C VAL A 206 59.74 12.66 17.93
N PHE A 207 60.78 12.18 18.61
CA PHE A 207 60.88 12.17 20.06
C PHE A 207 61.82 13.28 20.53
N THR A 208 61.43 14.04 21.55
CA THR A 208 62.32 15.05 22.16
C THR A 208 62.69 14.65 23.57
N LEU A 209 63.99 14.48 23.82
CA LEU A 209 64.57 14.10 25.10
C LEU A 209 65.28 15.32 25.71
N THR A 210 64.84 15.75 26.89
CA THR A 210 65.33 17.00 27.53
C THR A 210 66.20 16.77 28.77
N GLY A 211 66.28 15.54 29.29
CA GLY A 211 67.11 15.22 30.45
C GLY A 211 68.62 15.34 30.20
N THR A 212 69.42 15.29 31.26
CA THR A 212 70.89 15.14 31.18
C THR A 212 71.32 13.68 31.14
N ALA A 213 70.43 12.76 31.49
CA ALA A 213 70.57 11.31 31.31
C ALA A 213 69.28 10.78 30.68
N ASN A 214 69.38 10.24 29.47
CA ASN A 214 68.25 9.68 28.74
C ASN A 214 68.58 8.24 28.31
N VAL A 215 67.54 7.46 28.02
CA VAL A 215 67.68 6.06 27.61
C VAL A 215 66.95 5.86 26.28
N LEU A 216 67.60 5.20 25.32
CA LEU A 216 66.90 4.70 24.14
C LEU A 216 66.04 3.49 24.51
N THR A 217 64.79 3.52 24.09
CA THR A 217 63.84 2.42 24.29
C THR A 217 63.31 1.94 22.95
N ALA A 218 62.60 0.81 22.94
CA ALA A 218 62.00 0.25 21.73
C ALA A 218 61.03 1.22 21.02
N ALA A 219 60.45 2.19 21.75
CA ALA A 219 59.56 3.20 21.19
C ALA A 219 60.25 4.14 20.17
N HIS A 220 61.57 4.26 20.23
CA HIS A 220 62.34 5.12 19.32
C HIS A 220 62.70 4.44 17.99
N ASN A 221 62.29 3.18 17.76
CA ASN A 221 62.60 2.49 16.52
C ASN A 221 61.93 3.17 15.30
N GLY A 222 62.71 3.43 14.26
CA GLY A 222 62.29 4.15 13.06
C GLY A 222 62.11 5.66 13.23
N ALA A 223 62.52 6.22 14.39
CA ALA A 223 62.22 7.60 14.75
C ALA A 223 63.42 8.56 14.58
N LEU A 224 63.11 9.86 14.56
CA LEU A 224 64.05 10.95 14.85
C LEU A 224 64.02 11.27 16.34
N VAL A 225 65.15 11.09 17.02
CA VAL A 225 65.35 11.43 18.43
C VAL A 225 66.11 12.74 18.53
N LEU A 226 65.43 13.79 18.97
CA LEU A 226 66.01 15.10 19.26
C LEU A 226 66.45 15.14 20.73
N VAL A 227 67.74 15.30 20.98
CA VAL A 227 68.23 15.55 22.33
C VAL A 227 68.36 17.06 22.51
N ASP A 228 67.50 17.63 23.34
CA ASP A 228 67.35 19.07 23.54
C ASP A 228 67.78 19.47 24.95
N ASN A 229 69.09 19.42 25.19
CA ASN A 229 69.69 19.87 26.44
C ASN A 229 70.88 20.81 26.18
N ALA A 230 70.94 21.91 26.93
CA ALA A 230 72.02 22.89 26.83
C ALA A 230 73.33 22.39 27.48
N SER A 231 73.23 21.47 28.44
CA SER A 231 74.33 20.76 29.07
C SER A 231 74.61 19.43 28.36
N GLY A 232 75.75 18.81 28.66
CA GLY A 232 76.05 17.45 28.20
C GLY A 232 74.95 16.47 28.58
N ASN A 233 74.58 15.61 27.64
CA ASN A 233 73.61 14.54 27.82
C ASN A 233 74.29 13.17 27.73
N THR A 234 73.99 12.28 28.65
CA THR A 234 74.31 10.85 28.51
C THR A 234 73.11 10.13 27.90
N LEU A 235 73.30 9.54 26.71
CA LEU A 235 72.29 8.73 26.05
C LEU A 235 72.66 7.26 26.15
N SER A 236 71.96 6.55 27.03
CA SER A 236 72.18 5.13 27.29
C SER A 236 71.49 4.26 26.24
N VAL A 237 72.26 3.34 25.66
CA VAL A 237 71.85 2.39 24.64
C VAL A 237 71.87 0.98 25.24
N GLY A 238 70.68 0.39 25.39
CA GLY A 238 70.50 -0.99 25.86
C GLY A 238 70.33 -1.98 24.71
N ALA A 239 70.08 -3.26 25.03
CA ALA A 239 69.77 -4.28 24.02
C ALA A 239 68.36 -4.06 23.46
N LEU A 240 68.26 -3.46 22.26
CA LEU A 240 66.98 -3.05 21.63
C LEU A 240 66.48 -4.02 20.55
N GLY A 241 67.23 -5.09 20.29
CA GLY A 241 66.89 -6.12 19.29
C GLY A 241 67.47 -5.81 17.90
N ALA A 242 67.67 -6.87 17.11
CA ALA A 242 68.17 -6.76 15.74
C ALA A 242 67.17 -5.98 14.86
N GLY A 243 67.68 -5.08 14.01
CA GLY A 243 66.86 -4.22 13.16
C GLY A 243 66.24 -3.02 13.88
N PHE A 244 66.63 -2.72 15.12
CA PHE A 244 66.37 -1.40 15.71
C PHE A 244 67.19 -0.33 15.00
N GLN A 245 66.57 0.79 14.65
CA GLN A 245 67.25 1.93 14.05
C GLN A 245 66.65 3.27 14.47
N CYS A 246 67.47 4.29 14.69
CA CYS A 246 66.99 5.65 14.89
C CYS A 246 68.00 6.70 14.40
N ILE A 247 67.49 7.87 14.01
CA ILE A 247 68.31 9.06 13.77
C ILE A 247 68.33 9.86 15.06
N VAL A 248 69.52 10.18 15.56
CA VAL A 248 69.69 11.02 16.75
C VAL A 248 70.29 12.36 16.34
N LYS A 249 69.73 13.45 16.85
CA LYS A 249 70.22 14.81 16.57
C LYS A 249 70.32 15.63 17.84
N GLN A 250 71.50 16.20 18.06
CA GLN A 250 71.72 17.16 19.13
C GLN A 250 71.06 18.50 18.77
N LYS A 251 69.96 18.83 19.44
CA LYS A 251 69.22 20.08 19.25
C LYS A 251 69.74 21.18 20.19
N GLY A 252 69.99 20.84 21.44
CA GLY A 252 70.49 21.76 22.47
C GLY A 252 71.98 22.09 22.32
N ALA A 253 72.47 23.05 23.10
CA ALA A 253 73.86 23.53 23.01
C ALA A 253 74.92 22.52 23.53
N GLY A 254 74.50 21.51 24.30
CA GLY A 254 75.39 20.49 24.85
C GLY A 254 75.88 19.48 23.81
N GLN A 255 76.49 18.40 24.29
CA GLN A 255 76.91 17.24 23.50
C GLN A 255 76.22 15.98 24.03
N ILE A 256 75.91 15.05 23.14
CA ILE A 256 75.41 13.70 23.46
C ILE A 256 76.62 12.78 23.64
N ASN A 257 76.70 12.11 24.78
CA ASN A 257 77.65 11.06 25.08
C ASN A 257 76.91 9.73 25.06
N LEU A 258 77.25 8.85 24.12
CA LEU A 258 76.67 7.51 24.05
C LEU A 258 77.31 6.62 25.10
N THR A 259 76.47 5.91 25.84
CA THR A 259 76.91 4.91 26.82
C THR A 259 76.11 3.63 26.63
N THR A 260 76.72 2.49 26.92
CA THR A 260 76.08 1.18 26.77
C THR A 260 75.56 0.67 28.10
N THR A 261 74.42 -0.02 28.07
CA THR A 261 73.89 -0.80 29.21
C THR A 261 73.57 -2.21 28.74
N GLY A 262 73.75 -3.23 29.60
CA GLY A 262 73.29 -4.59 29.30
C GLY A 262 74.11 -5.35 28.26
N GLY A 263 75.42 -5.09 28.15
CA GLY A 263 76.33 -5.88 27.32
C GLY A 263 76.28 -5.59 25.82
N VAL A 264 75.75 -4.42 25.42
CA VAL A 264 75.76 -3.95 24.03
C VAL A 264 77.12 -3.35 23.68
N THR A 265 77.60 -3.61 22.47
CA THR A 265 78.74 -2.94 21.85
C THR A 265 78.24 -1.87 20.87
N LEU A 266 78.80 -0.66 20.96
CA LEU A 266 78.60 0.41 19.98
C LEU A 266 79.85 0.52 19.10
N ASP A 267 79.70 0.16 17.84
CA ASP A 267 80.80 0.15 16.88
C ASP A 267 80.76 1.40 16.01
N HIS A 268 81.85 2.17 16.04
CA HIS A 268 82.13 3.26 15.12
C HIS A 268 83.55 3.03 14.57
N PRO A 269 83.82 3.20 13.26
CA PRO A 269 85.14 2.94 12.68
C PRO A 269 86.31 3.61 13.42
N ASP A 270 86.10 4.86 13.87
CA ASP A 270 87.09 5.65 14.62
C ASP A 270 86.91 5.59 16.16
N GLY A 271 85.98 4.77 16.68
CA GLY A 271 85.68 4.69 18.12
C GLY A 271 84.97 5.91 18.72
N PHE A 272 84.45 6.81 17.88
CA PHE A 272 83.77 8.04 18.33
C PHE A 272 82.36 7.76 18.82
N LEU A 273 82.08 8.12 20.08
CA LEU A 273 80.79 7.89 20.74
C LEU A 273 80.21 9.17 21.36
N LYS A 274 80.74 10.34 20.99
CA LYS A 274 80.19 11.64 21.40
C LYS A 274 79.78 12.45 20.19
N SER A 275 78.65 13.15 20.27
CA SER A 275 78.26 14.11 19.24
C SER A 275 79.26 15.26 19.19
N ARG A 276 79.65 15.71 18.00
CA ARG A 276 80.65 16.76 17.85
C ARG A 276 80.28 18.08 18.53
N LYS A 277 79.06 18.57 18.31
CA LYS A 277 78.54 19.85 18.83
C LYS A 277 77.03 19.94 18.60
N GLN A 278 76.42 21.07 18.93
CA GLN A 278 75.04 21.36 18.54
C GLN A 278 74.83 21.13 17.03
N LYS A 279 73.69 20.52 16.69
CA LYS A 279 73.26 20.08 15.34
C LYS A 279 73.97 18.84 14.79
N ALA A 280 74.94 18.28 15.51
CA ALA A 280 75.48 16.97 15.17
C ALA A 280 74.36 15.94 15.05
N THR A 281 74.39 15.18 13.97
CA THR A 281 73.39 14.16 13.64
C THR A 281 74.11 12.86 13.35
N PHE A 282 73.64 11.78 13.97
CA PHE A 282 74.17 10.44 13.77
C PHE A 282 73.02 9.42 13.81
N THR A 283 73.27 8.25 13.26
CA THR A 283 72.33 7.13 13.22
C THR A 283 72.88 6.01 14.07
N ILE A 284 71.99 5.32 14.78
CA ILE A 284 72.30 4.06 15.47
C ILE A 284 71.49 2.97 14.77
N PHE A 285 72.16 1.88 14.38
CA PHE A 285 71.55 0.73 13.72
C PHE A 285 72.04 -0.57 14.38
N PHE A 286 71.12 -1.40 14.85
CA PHE A 286 71.44 -2.69 15.47
C PHE A 286 71.53 -3.79 14.42
N GLU A 287 72.74 -4.29 14.19
CA GLU A 287 73.03 -5.44 13.31
C GLU A 287 72.64 -6.77 13.98
N SER A 288 72.71 -6.80 15.32
CA SER A 288 72.25 -7.91 16.15
C SER A 288 71.66 -7.37 17.46
N ALA A 289 71.16 -8.24 18.33
CA ALA A 289 70.62 -7.82 19.63
C ALA A 289 71.66 -7.15 20.57
N ALA A 290 72.96 -7.36 20.32
CA ALA A 290 74.05 -6.89 21.19
C ALA A 290 75.11 -6.04 20.46
N VAL A 291 74.99 -5.82 19.15
CA VAL A 291 75.95 -5.03 18.36
C VAL A 291 75.18 -3.98 17.58
N ALA A 292 75.54 -2.71 17.78
CA ALA A 292 74.98 -1.60 17.03
C ALA A 292 76.08 -0.74 16.41
N THR A 293 75.92 -0.46 15.12
CA THR A 293 76.77 0.46 14.39
C THR A 293 76.26 1.88 14.59
N VAL A 294 77.18 2.77 14.95
CA VAL A 294 76.94 4.21 15.09
C VAL A 294 77.67 4.91 13.94
N ALA A 295 76.97 5.77 13.22
CA ALA A 295 77.55 6.51 12.09
C ALA A 295 77.02 7.94 12.03
N GLY A 296 77.91 8.92 11.79
CA GLY A 296 77.53 10.31 11.58
C GLY A 296 78.53 11.32 12.13
N ASP A 297 78.04 12.49 12.54
CA ASP A 297 78.87 13.60 13.03
C ASP A 297 79.27 13.43 14.50
N LEU A 298 80.28 12.59 14.72
CA LEU A 298 80.79 12.22 16.04
C LEU A 298 82.24 12.69 16.26
N THR A 299 82.68 12.63 17.52
CA THR A 299 84.01 12.94 18.02
C THR A 299 84.39 11.99 19.16
N ALA A 300 85.68 11.96 19.51
CA ALA A 300 86.23 11.24 20.67
C ALA A 300 85.63 11.69 22.02
#